data_AF-A0A7J9XY88-F1
#
_entry.id   AF-A0A7J9XY88-F1
#
_cell.length_a   1.000
_cell.length_b   1.000
_cell.length_c   1.000
_cell.angle_alpha   90.00
_cell.angle_beta   90.00
_cell.angle_gamma   90.00
#
_symmetry.space_group_name_H-M   'P 1'
#
loop_
_entity.id
_entity.type
_entity.pdbx_description
1 polymer ?
#
loop_
_entity_poly.entity_id
_entity_poly.type
_entity_poly.pdbx_seq_one_letter_code
_entity_poly.pdbx_strand_id
1 'polypeptide(L)'
;MTAVRGLGERLVSGEAVGDEWTVHADRIEQRRSEENAIDDAQVRAVAELANRVAAQAGRPQDIEWATAGDRLVLLQARPMTALPSPVDWTPPGPGLWMRNFRLGEWLPEAMTPLFADWLLPRIEDGYLAGMRGTVGTTVAFRYAAINGWYYNALPMPSPGPLARALLESRGRLVPVVANALIRVSRNPVAADRAILDGMYRQWRDELLPRYRKLVIDADAALDHADPPRLCAIVDRIGHTVGEYLWYLSIVGGSAWKIEARLTRFCRDHLDTVTHGNAQVLLRGLPGTEPGLPPHAVHSLDWYHPTAGELAGDGGTGPGLETPDRHEQLGHDRRATETACRDVLAANPKLLRRFDVLLEVAQRYAVIREEQARDLTLGWPLLRRCAHRLGGADHLGLGEAAGHVDD
;
A
#
# COMPACT_ATOMS: atom_id res chain seq x y z
N MET A 1 -13.87 11.87 -30.41
CA MET A 1 -13.69 12.73 -31.59
C MET A 1 -14.15 14.14 -31.24
N THR A 2 -13.53 15.14 -31.84
CA THR A 2 -13.83 16.55 -31.59
C THR A 2 -14.21 17.24 -32.90
N ALA A 3 -15.21 18.11 -32.88
CA ALA A 3 -15.73 18.78 -34.07
C ALA A 3 -16.00 20.27 -33.82
N VAL A 4 -15.68 21.12 -34.80
CA VAL A 4 -15.95 22.57 -34.79
C VAL A 4 -16.62 22.97 -36.09
N ARG A 5 -17.38 24.08 -36.09
CA ARG A 5 -17.88 24.68 -37.33
C ARG A 5 -16.76 25.45 -38.04
N GLY A 6 -16.73 25.37 -39.36
CA GLY A 6 -15.72 26.04 -40.19
C GLY A 6 -14.42 25.25 -40.28
N LEU A 7 -13.29 25.94 -40.46
CA LEU A 7 -12.00 25.31 -40.64
C LEU A 7 -11.45 24.75 -39.33
N GLY A 8 -10.83 23.57 -39.40
CA GLY A 8 -10.25 22.87 -38.24
C GLY A 8 -9.08 23.58 -37.55
N GLU A 9 -8.48 24.59 -38.20
CA GLU A 9 -7.39 25.40 -37.64
C GLU A 9 -7.74 25.97 -36.26
N ARG A 10 -9.01 26.39 -36.07
CA ARG A 10 -9.51 26.93 -34.79
C ARG A 10 -9.41 25.91 -33.65
N LEU A 11 -9.58 24.63 -33.95
CA LEU A 11 -9.48 23.55 -32.97
C LEU A 11 -8.01 23.26 -32.65
N VAL A 12 -7.15 23.26 -33.68
CA VAL A 12 -5.71 22.99 -33.53
C VAL A 12 -5.00 24.14 -32.80
N SER A 13 -5.39 25.38 -33.05
CA SER A 13 -4.83 26.57 -32.40
C SER A 13 -5.37 26.83 -30.99
N GLY A 14 -6.43 26.10 -30.59
CA GLY A 14 -7.10 26.27 -29.29
C GLY A 14 -8.04 27.48 -29.21
N GLU A 15 -8.33 28.15 -30.33
CA GLU A 15 -9.33 29.22 -30.40
C GLU A 15 -10.77 28.71 -30.24
N ALA A 16 -11.00 27.43 -30.48
CA ALA A 16 -12.25 26.74 -30.25
C ALA A 16 -12.02 25.41 -29.54
N VAL A 17 -12.87 25.12 -28.57
CA VAL A 17 -12.84 23.85 -27.81
C VAL A 17 -13.55 22.73 -28.57
N GLY A 18 -14.66 23.07 -29.24
CA GLY A 18 -15.44 22.16 -30.08
C GLY A 18 -16.33 21.19 -29.33
N ASP A 19 -17.22 20.53 -30.08
CA ASP A 19 -18.06 19.46 -29.58
C ASP A 19 -17.22 18.20 -29.39
N GLU A 20 -17.44 17.49 -28.29
CA GLU A 20 -16.69 16.29 -27.93
C GLU A 20 -17.63 15.09 -27.85
N TRP A 21 -17.30 14.05 -28.61
CA TRP A 21 -18.09 12.84 -28.73
C TRP A 21 -17.23 11.60 -28.44
N THR A 22 -17.74 10.68 -27.62
CA THR A 22 -17.15 9.35 -27.41
C THR A 22 -18.04 8.31 -28.07
N VAL A 23 -17.45 7.44 -28.90
CA VAL A 23 -18.17 6.36 -29.58
C VAL A 23 -17.61 5.02 -29.12
N HIS A 24 -18.47 4.21 -28.54
CA HIS A 24 -18.25 2.80 -28.23
C HIS A 24 -19.07 1.92 -29.20
N ALA A 25 -18.81 0.62 -29.22
CA ALA A 25 -19.48 -0.31 -30.13
C ALA A 25 -21.02 -0.30 -29.99
N ASP A 26 -21.54 0.00 -28.80
CA ASP A 26 -22.96 -0.03 -28.45
C ASP A 26 -23.54 1.35 -28.08
N ARG A 27 -22.70 2.39 -27.98
CA ARG A 27 -23.10 3.68 -27.41
C ARG A 27 -22.39 4.86 -28.07
N ILE A 28 -23.14 5.91 -28.36
CA ILE A 28 -22.63 7.25 -28.67
C ILE A 28 -22.93 8.14 -27.47
N GLU A 29 -21.91 8.82 -26.96
CA GLU A 29 -22.02 9.70 -25.81
C GLU A 29 -21.45 11.07 -26.17
N GLN A 30 -22.31 12.09 -26.11
CA GLN A 30 -21.87 13.47 -26.27
C GLN A 30 -21.34 13.98 -24.92
N ARG A 31 -20.04 14.25 -24.84
CA ARG A 31 -19.37 14.78 -23.66
C ARG A 31 -19.50 16.29 -23.59
N ARG A 32 -19.52 16.96 -24.75
CA ARG A 32 -19.59 18.42 -24.86
C ARG A 32 -20.31 18.82 -26.15
N SER A 33 -21.18 19.83 -26.06
CA SER A 33 -21.92 20.40 -27.19
C SER A 33 -21.95 21.92 -27.10
N GLU A 34 -20.99 22.58 -27.73
CA GLU A 34 -20.87 24.04 -27.74
C GLU A 34 -21.34 24.62 -29.08
N GLU A 35 -21.01 23.97 -30.19
CA GLU A 35 -21.29 24.48 -31.53
C GLU A 35 -22.38 23.67 -32.27
N ASN A 36 -22.74 22.47 -31.79
CA ASN A 36 -23.59 21.52 -32.51
C ASN A 36 -23.11 21.36 -33.97
N ALA A 37 -21.81 21.11 -34.13
CA ALA A 37 -21.09 21.08 -35.40
C ALA A 37 -21.44 19.88 -36.26
N ILE A 38 -21.82 18.76 -35.64
CA ILE A 38 -22.22 17.51 -36.30
C ILE A 38 -23.40 16.84 -35.58
N ASP A 39 -24.15 16.01 -36.31
CA ASP A 39 -25.22 15.16 -35.77
C ASP A 39 -24.78 13.71 -35.52
N ASP A 40 -25.64 12.92 -34.88
CA ASP A 40 -25.40 11.50 -34.59
C ASP A 40 -25.06 10.66 -35.82
N ALA A 41 -25.65 10.97 -36.99
CA ALA A 41 -25.39 10.22 -38.22
C ALA A 41 -23.97 10.50 -38.74
N GLN A 42 -23.55 11.76 -38.69
CA GLN A 42 -22.19 12.18 -39.02
C GLN A 42 -21.16 11.62 -38.04
N VAL A 43 -21.47 11.60 -36.73
CA VAL A 43 -20.62 10.95 -35.71
C VAL A 43 -20.38 9.47 -36.04
N ARG A 44 -21.43 8.73 -36.44
CA ARG A 44 -21.28 7.31 -36.86
C ARG A 44 -20.40 7.19 -38.10
N ALA A 45 -20.62 8.02 -39.11
CA ALA A 45 -19.82 7.99 -40.34
C ALA A 45 -18.33 8.25 -40.09
N VAL A 46 -18.00 9.19 -39.19
CA VAL A 46 -16.62 9.48 -38.78
C VAL A 46 -16.03 8.31 -37.99
N ALA A 47 -16.79 7.68 -37.09
CA ALA A 47 -16.32 6.53 -36.33
C ALA A 47 -16.03 5.32 -37.25
N GLU A 48 -16.90 5.06 -38.23
CA GLU A 48 -16.68 4.03 -39.24
C GLU A 48 -15.45 4.32 -40.11
N LEU A 49 -15.25 5.58 -40.52
CA LEU A 49 -14.05 5.99 -41.24
C LEU A 49 -12.79 5.73 -40.40
N ALA A 50 -12.77 6.17 -39.14
CA ALA A 50 -11.66 5.96 -38.23
C ALA A 50 -11.32 4.46 -38.07
N ASN A 51 -12.35 3.61 -37.90
CA ASN A 51 -12.18 2.16 -37.78
C ASN A 51 -11.60 1.54 -39.05
N ARG A 52 -12.06 1.94 -40.24
CA ARG A 52 -11.49 1.45 -41.51
C ARG A 52 -10.04 1.85 -41.68
N VAL A 53 -9.71 3.11 -41.38
CA VAL A 53 -8.34 3.63 -41.49
C VAL A 53 -7.41 2.90 -40.49
N ALA A 54 -7.85 2.71 -39.24
CA ALA A 54 -7.10 1.96 -38.23
C ALA A 54 -6.90 0.49 -38.62
N ALA A 55 -7.93 -0.17 -39.15
CA ALA A 55 -7.83 -1.55 -39.63
C ALA A 55 -6.85 -1.69 -40.79
N GLN A 56 -6.88 -0.76 -41.75
CA GLN A 56 -5.94 -0.74 -42.87
C GLN A 56 -4.50 -0.46 -42.42
N ALA A 57 -4.31 0.41 -41.42
CA ALA A 57 -2.99 0.75 -40.89
C ALA A 57 -2.43 -0.29 -39.89
N GLY A 58 -3.27 -1.22 -39.41
CA GLY A 58 -2.91 -2.25 -38.42
C GLY A 58 -2.61 -1.72 -37.02
N ARG A 59 -2.89 -0.43 -36.75
CA ARG A 59 -2.63 0.23 -35.46
C ARG A 59 -3.49 1.49 -35.31
N PRO A 60 -3.71 1.98 -34.07
CA PRO A 60 -4.49 3.19 -33.84
C PRO A 60 -3.95 4.41 -34.58
N GLN A 61 -4.86 5.23 -35.11
CA GLN A 61 -4.56 6.40 -35.93
C GLN A 61 -5.18 7.64 -35.29
N ASP A 62 -4.44 8.74 -35.37
CA ASP A 62 -4.95 10.08 -35.18
C ASP A 62 -5.35 10.63 -36.57
N ILE A 63 -6.61 11.02 -36.71
CA ILE A 63 -7.21 11.38 -38.00
C ILE A 63 -7.76 12.80 -37.99
N GLU A 64 -7.49 13.54 -39.05
CA GLU A 64 -8.14 14.81 -39.34
C GLU A 64 -9.14 14.58 -40.47
N TRP A 65 -10.33 15.14 -40.31
CA TRP A 65 -11.44 14.96 -41.23
C TRP A 65 -12.23 16.26 -41.36
N ALA A 66 -12.98 16.39 -42.44
CA ALA A 66 -13.91 17.49 -42.64
C ALA A 66 -15.20 16.99 -43.30
N THR A 67 -16.30 17.67 -43.03
CA THR A 67 -17.58 17.48 -43.71
C THR A 67 -17.89 18.69 -44.58
N ALA A 68 -18.23 18.45 -45.84
CA ALA A 68 -18.73 19.46 -46.76
C ALA A 68 -20.09 19.01 -47.28
N GLY A 69 -21.16 19.57 -46.71
CA GLY A 69 -22.52 19.01 -46.86
C GLY A 69 -22.56 17.58 -46.31
N ASP A 70 -23.08 16.65 -47.10
CA ASP A 70 -23.19 15.23 -46.73
C ASP A 70 -21.91 14.42 -46.99
N ARG A 71 -20.85 15.07 -47.49
CA ARG A 71 -19.61 14.39 -47.86
C ARG A 71 -18.58 14.50 -46.74
N LEU A 72 -18.22 13.36 -46.16
CA LEU A 72 -17.09 13.19 -45.25
C LEU A 72 -15.79 12.97 -46.03
N VAL A 73 -14.74 13.71 -45.67
CA VAL A 73 -13.42 13.65 -46.29
C VAL A 73 -12.35 13.41 -45.23
N LEU A 74 -11.46 12.45 -45.46
CA LEU A 74 -10.25 12.25 -44.67
C LEU A 74 -9.18 13.24 -45.16
N LEU A 75 -8.68 14.09 -44.27
CA LEU A 75 -7.64 15.07 -44.57
C LEU A 75 -6.25 14.52 -44.26
N GLN A 76 -6.10 13.88 -43.10
CA GLN A 76 -4.85 13.32 -42.62
C GLN A 76 -5.10 12.07 -41.79
N ALA A 77 -4.17 11.11 -41.84
CA ALA A 77 -4.11 10.00 -40.91
C ALA A 77 -2.64 9.77 -40.52
N ARG A 78 -2.35 9.79 -39.21
CA ARG A 78 -1.01 9.54 -38.66
C ARG A 78 -1.06 8.45 -37.58
N PRO A 79 -0.06 7.56 -37.51
CA PRO A 79 0.01 6.61 -36.41
C PRO A 79 0.10 7.30 -35.05
N MET A 80 -0.67 6.84 -34.08
CA MET A 80 -0.49 7.26 -32.68
C MET A 80 0.76 6.56 -32.12
N THR A 81 1.84 7.31 -31.91
CA THR A 81 3.15 6.77 -31.48
C THR A 81 3.35 6.76 -29.97
N ALA A 82 2.52 7.48 -29.22
CA ALA A 82 2.59 7.57 -27.76
C ALA A 82 1.62 6.64 -27.02
N LEU A 83 1.00 5.68 -27.73
CA LEU A 83 0.15 4.70 -27.08
C LEU A 83 1.02 3.66 -26.36
N PRO A 84 0.80 3.41 -25.05
CA PRO A 84 1.46 2.31 -24.39
C PRO A 84 1.06 1.00 -25.07
N SER A 85 1.97 0.03 -25.12
CA SER A 85 1.64 -1.33 -25.55
C SER A 85 0.44 -1.83 -24.76
N PRO A 86 -0.53 -2.51 -25.40
CA PRO A 86 -1.63 -3.14 -24.68
C PRO A 86 -1.07 -4.00 -23.56
N VAL A 87 -1.50 -3.70 -22.35
CA VAL A 87 -1.00 -4.37 -21.16
C VAL A 87 -1.97 -5.50 -20.83
N ASP A 88 -1.46 -6.73 -20.76
CA ASP A 88 -2.25 -7.88 -20.37
C ASP A 88 -2.45 -7.90 -18.85
N TRP A 89 -3.71 -8.00 -18.41
CA TRP A 89 -4.10 -8.10 -17.01
C TRP A 89 -4.52 -9.53 -16.66
N THR A 90 -3.88 -10.51 -17.28
CA THR A 90 -4.12 -11.92 -17.00
C THR A 90 -3.60 -12.28 -15.61
N PRO A 91 -4.46 -12.75 -14.69
CA PRO A 91 -4.02 -13.21 -13.38
C PRO A 91 -3.15 -14.47 -13.52
N PRO A 92 -2.08 -14.63 -12.73
CA PRO A 92 -1.17 -15.76 -12.86
C PRO A 92 -1.73 -17.08 -12.30
N GLY A 93 -3.01 -17.10 -11.89
CA GLY A 93 -3.70 -18.29 -11.45
C GLY A 93 -5.10 -18.00 -10.89
N PRO A 94 -5.84 -19.04 -10.48
CA PRO A 94 -7.20 -18.89 -9.98
C PRO A 94 -7.23 -18.12 -8.66
N GLY A 95 -8.36 -17.47 -8.38
CA GLY A 95 -8.62 -16.73 -7.14
C GLY A 95 -8.70 -15.21 -7.37
N LEU A 96 -9.05 -14.49 -6.30
CA LEU A 96 -9.08 -13.03 -6.32
C LEU A 96 -7.67 -12.49 -6.04
N TRP A 97 -7.11 -11.78 -7.01
CA TRP A 97 -5.85 -11.06 -6.89
C TRP A 97 -6.14 -9.61 -6.50
N MET A 98 -5.61 -9.18 -5.36
CA MET A 98 -5.85 -7.87 -4.76
C MET A 98 -4.55 -7.08 -4.66
N ARG A 99 -4.63 -5.77 -4.85
CA ARG A 99 -3.50 -4.85 -4.69
C ARG A 99 -3.44 -4.26 -3.28
N ASN A 100 -4.59 -3.99 -2.68
CA ASN A 100 -4.71 -3.28 -1.41
C ASN A 100 -4.82 -4.24 -0.22
N PHE A 101 -3.90 -5.21 -0.12
CA PHE A 101 -3.87 -6.16 0.99
C PHE A 101 -2.42 -6.54 1.34
N ARG A 102 -2.10 -6.61 2.65
CA ARG A 102 -0.77 -6.96 3.18
C ARG A 102 0.32 -5.97 2.71
N LEU A 103 1.28 -6.40 1.90
CA LEU A 103 2.36 -5.53 1.41
C LEU A 103 1.85 -4.46 0.44
N GLY A 104 0.81 -4.77 -0.33
CA GLY A 104 0.33 -3.86 -1.36
C GLY A 104 -0.40 -2.63 -0.82
N GLU A 105 -0.79 -2.61 0.46
CA GLU A 105 -1.25 -1.37 1.14
C GLU A 105 -0.12 -0.35 1.31
N TRP A 106 1.14 -0.80 1.23
CA TRP A 106 2.34 0.00 1.41
C TRP A 106 3.13 0.21 0.10
N LEU A 107 2.56 -0.24 -1.01
CA LEU A 107 3.08 -0.08 -2.37
C LEU A 107 2.01 0.63 -3.20
N PRO A 108 1.84 1.95 -3.03
CA PRO A 108 0.77 2.71 -3.69
C PRO A 108 1.00 2.87 -5.20
N GLU A 109 2.19 2.52 -5.70
CA GLU A 109 2.60 2.63 -7.10
C GLU A 109 3.25 1.35 -7.64
N ALA A 110 3.56 1.34 -8.93
CA ALA A 110 4.28 0.24 -9.56
C ALA A 110 5.70 0.15 -9.00
N MET A 111 6.12 -1.06 -8.64
CA MET A 111 7.44 -1.35 -8.13
C MET A 111 8.50 -1.19 -9.22
N THR A 112 9.66 -0.71 -8.82
CA THR A 112 10.87 -0.83 -9.61
C THR A 112 11.27 -2.30 -9.79
N PRO A 113 11.85 -2.68 -10.95
CA PRO A 113 12.30 -4.05 -11.19
C PRO A 113 13.27 -4.54 -10.12
N LEU A 114 14.19 -3.68 -9.67
CA LEU A 114 15.17 -4.03 -8.65
C LEU A 114 14.52 -4.39 -7.31
N PHE A 115 13.50 -3.64 -6.87
CA PHE A 115 12.75 -3.99 -5.66
C PHE A 115 11.97 -5.31 -5.83
N ALA A 116 11.27 -5.44 -6.96
CA ALA A 116 10.40 -6.59 -7.26
C ALA A 116 11.19 -7.91 -7.36
N ASP A 117 12.38 -7.88 -7.97
CA ASP A 117 13.18 -9.08 -8.21
C ASP A 117 14.11 -9.42 -7.04
N TRP A 118 14.49 -8.43 -6.22
CA TRP A 118 15.46 -8.63 -5.15
C TRP A 118 14.86 -8.54 -3.75
N LEU A 119 14.37 -7.37 -3.32
CA LEU A 119 13.97 -7.16 -1.93
C LEU A 119 12.66 -7.87 -1.59
N LEU A 120 11.69 -7.80 -2.49
CA LEU A 120 10.36 -8.37 -2.27
C LEU A 120 10.41 -9.87 -1.93
N PRO A 121 11.13 -10.74 -2.68
CA PRO A 121 11.28 -12.14 -2.30
C PRO A 121 11.87 -12.36 -0.90
N ARG A 122 12.82 -11.52 -0.47
CA ARG A 122 13.42 -11.63 0.87
C ARG A 122 12.43 -11.28 1.97
N ILE A 123 11.59 -10.26 1.75
CA ILE A 123 10.51 -9.90 2.67
C ILE A 123 9.47 -11.03 2.73
N GLU A 124 9.10 -11.63 1.59
CA GLU A 124 8.15 -12.74 1.54
C GLU A 124 8.71 -13.99 2.26
N ASP A 125 9.98 -14.34 2.02
CA ASP A 125 10.66 -15.44 2.72
C ASP A 125 10.75 -15.21 4.23
N GLY A 126 11.10 -13.99 4.65
CA GLY A 126 11.13 -13.61 6.06
C GLY A 126 9.76 -13.71 6.73
N TYR A 127 8.71 -13.32 6.01
CA TYR A 127 7.34 -13.45 6.52
C TYR A 127 6.95 -14.91 6.74
N LEU A 128 7.31 -15.79 5.80
CA LEU A 128 7.10 -17.22 5.96
C LEU A 128 7.94 -17.80 7.12
N ALA A 129 9.16 -17.30 7.33
CA ALA A 129 9.99 -17.68 8.47
C ALA A 129 9.35 -17.27 9.80
N GLY A 130 8.86 -16.04 9.91
CA GLY A 130 8.11 -15.55 11.08
C GLY A 130 6.86 -16.40 11.35
N MET A 131 6.09 -16.67 10.30
CA MET A 131 4.92 -17.56 10.38
C MET A 131 5.29 -18.95 10.87
N ARG A 132 6.34 -19.56 10.33
CA ARG A 132 6.79 -20.88 10.77
C ARG A 132 7.22 -20.87 12.24
N GLY A 133 7.91 -19.81 12.69
CA GLY A 133 8.33 -19.64 14.08
C GLY A 133 7.14 -19.63 15.04
N THR A 134 6.10 -18.87 14.74
CA THR A 134 4.90 -18.75 15.58
C THR A 134 3.95 -19.95 15.42
N VAL A 135 3.61 -20.31 14.19
CA VAL A 135 2.51 -21.23 13.83
C VAL A 135 2.99 -22.67 13.65
N GLY A 136 4.30 -22.90 13.49
CA GLY A 136 4.89 -24.22 13.25
C GLY A 136 4.74 -24.75 11.82
N THR A 137 4.13 -23.99 10.92
CA THR A 137 3.98 -24.32 9.49
C THR A 137 3.90 -23.03 8.68
N THR A 138 3.89 -23.15 7.36
CA THR A 138 3.79 -22.02 6.42
C THR A 138 2.60 -22.19 5.51
N VAL A 139 1.73 -21.18 5.49
CA VAL A 139 0.63 -21.06 4.54
C VAL A 139 0.89 -19.81 3.71
N ALA A 140 1.55 -19.99 2.57
CA ALA A 140 1.95 -18.87 1.74
C ALA A 140 0.72 -18.22 1.08
N PHE A 141 0.61 -16.90 1.25
CA PHE A 141 -0.18 -16.07 0.36
C PHE A 141 0.55 -16.04 -0.97
N ARG A 142 -0.15 -16.35 -2.06
CA ARG A 142 0.44 -16.23 -3.39
C ARG A 142 0.59 -14.75 -3.70
N TYR A 143 1.68 -14.37 -4.34
CA TYR A 143 1.89 -13.01 -4.80
C TYR A 143 2.51 -13.01 -6.21
N ALA A 144 2.38 -11.91 -6.92
CA ALA A 144 2.95 -11.70 -8.23
C ALA A 144 3.10 -10.21 -8.55
N ALA A 145 4.11 -9.87 -9.35
CA ALA A 145 4.19 -8.58 -10.01
C ALA A 145 3.39 -8.66 -11.33
N ILE A 146 2.30 -7.91 -11.44
CA ILE A 146 1.48 -7.83 -12.65
C ILE A 146 1.61 -6.39 -13.17
N ASN A 147 2.32 -6.21 -14.28
CA ASN A 147 2.57 -4.90 -14.89
C ASN A 147 3.26 -3.90 -13.94
N GLY A 148 4.22 -4.40 -13.15
CA GLY A 148 4.94 -3.64 -12.12
C GLY A 148 4.19 -3.53 -10.79
N TRP A 149 2.90 -3.88 -10.71
CA TRP A 149 2.13 -3.77 -9.48
C TRP A 149 2.19 -5.04 -8.64
N TYR A 150 2.32 -4.90 -7.32
CA TYR A 150 2.19 -6.02 -6.40
C TYR A 150 0.74 -6.45 -6.30
N TYR A 151 0.48 -7.72 -6.59
CA TYR A 151 -0.78 -8.38 -6.30
C TYR A 151 -0.56 -9.56 -5.38
N ASN A 152 -1.52 -9.81 -4.50
CA ASN A 152 -1.58 -11.05 -3.73
C ASN A 152 -2.93 -11.72 -3.82
N ALA A 153 -2.93 -13.01 -3.54
CA ALA A 153 -4.12 -13.84 -3.49
C ALA A 153 -4.13 -14.66 -2.21
N LEU A 154 -5.33 -14.80 -1.62
CA LEU A 154 -5.53 -15.65 -0.46
C LEU A 154 -5.12 -17.11 -0.79
N PRO A 155 -4.64 -17.86 0.22
CA PRO A 155 -4.44 -19.29 0.07
C PRO A 155 -5.75 -19.97 -0.34
N MET A 156 -5.70 -20.80 -1.39
CA MET A 156 -6.87 -21.60 -1.79
C MET A 156 -6.92 -22.83 -0.87
N PRO A 157 -8.00 -23.01 -0.08
CA PRO A 157 -8.11 -24.14 0.82
C PRO A 157 -8.19 -25.43 -0.01
N SER A 158 -7.24 -26.32 0.20
CA SER A 158 -7.24 -27.67 -0.37
C SER A 158 -7.00 -28.70 0.74
N PRO A 159 -7.74 -29.82 0.77
CA PRO A 159 -7.69 -30.77 1.90
C PRO A 159 -6.29 -31.31 2.21
N GLY A 160 -5.50 -31.64 1.18
CA GLY A 160 -4.16 -32.22 1.35
C GLY A 160 -3.17 -31.26 2.03
N PRO A 161 -2.90 -30.07 1.44
CA PRO A 161 -2.04 -29.06 2.06
C PRO A 161 -2.51 -28.62 3.46
N LEU A 162 -3.83 -28.52 3.69
CA LEU A 162 -4.36 -28.19 5.01
C LEU A 162 -4.06 -29.27 6.05
N ALA A 163 -4.24 -30.55 5.70
CA ALA A 163 -3.90 -31.67 6.58
C ALA A 163 -2.41 -31.71 6.90
N ARG A 164 -1.55 -31.45 5.89
CA ARG A 164 -0.10 -31.34 6.09
C ARG A 164 0.25 -30.18 7.02
N ALA A 165 -0.32 -29.00 6.80
CA ALA A 165 -0.09 -27.83 7.66
C ALA A 165 -0.51 -28.09 9.11
N LEU A 166 -1.64 -28.77 9.33
CA LEU A 166 -2.09 -29.18 10.66
C LEU A 166 -1.08 -30.12 11.34
N LEU A 167 -0.59 -31.13 10.64
CA LEU A 167 0.41 -32.07 11.15
C LEU A 167 1.75 -31.38 11.45
N GLU A 168 2.26 -30.59 10.50
CA GLU A 168 3.53 -29.85 10.63
C GLU A 168 3.50 -28.85 11.79
N SER A 169 2.36 -28.19 12.00
CA SER A 169 2.20 -27.20 13.06
C SER A 169 2.35 -27.75 14.48
N ARG A 170 2.32 -29.08 14.66
CA ARG A 170 2.35 -29.75 15.96
C ARG A 170 1.32 -29.17 16.94
N GLY A 171 0.12 -28.84 16.43
CA GLY A 171 -0.98 -28.30 17.20
C GLY A 171 -0.98 -26.78 17.42
N ARG A 172 0.02 -26.03 16.93
CA ARG A 172 0.09 -24.57 17.09
C ARG A 172 -0.82 -23.81 16.13
N LEU A 173 -1.14 -24.38 14.96
CA LEU A 173 -1.95 -23.70 13.94
C LEU A 173 -3.35 -23.35 14.42
N VAL A 174 -4.05 -24.32 15.02
CA VAL A 174 -5.47 -24.16 15.42
C VAL A 174 -5.63 -23.07 16.49
N PRO A 175 -4.86 -23.05 17.60
CA PRO A 175 -4.93 -21.96 18.57
C PRO A 175 -4.66 -20.59 17.96
N VAL A 176 -3.62 -20.44 17.12
CA VAL A 176 -3.27 -19.15 16.49
C VAL A 176 -4.41 -18.66 15.61
N VAL A 177 -4.89 -19.50 14.69
CA VAL A 177 -6.00 -19.15 13.79
C VAL A 177 -7.26 -18.83 14.57
N ALA A 178 -7.63 -19.68 15.55
CA ALA A 178 -8.84 -19.48 16.34
C ALA A 178 -8.80 -18.19 17.15
N ASN A 179 -7.67 -17.84 17.77
CA ASN A 179 -7.58 -16.62 18.58
C ASN A 179 -7.39 -15.36 17.73
N ALA A 180 -6.47 -15.36 16.76
CA ALA A 180 -6.11 -14.17 15.97
C ALA A 180 -7.10 -13.84 14.84
N LEU A 181 -7.86 -14.82 14.33
CA LEU A 181 -8.82 -14.57 13.25
C LEU A 181 -10.28 -14.54 13.74
N ILE A 182 -10.65 -15.35 14.72
CA ILE A 182 -12.06 -15.52 15.12
C ILE A 182 -12.35 -14.91 16.50
N ARG A 183 -11.61 -15.32 17.53
CA ARG A 183 -11.88 -14.91 18.92
C ARG A 183 -11.65 -13.42 19.10
N VAL A 184 -10.63 -12.84 18.48
CA VAL A 184 -10.33 -11.40 18.60
C VAL A 184 -11.52 -10.51 18.24
N SER A 185 -12.32 -10.88 17.23
CA SER A 185 -13.51 -10.11 16.81
C SER A 185 -14.69 -10.26 17.79
N ARG A 186 -14.72 -11.31 18.61
CA ARG A 186 -15.82 -11.62 19.55
C ARG A 186 -15.49 -11.23 20.98
N ASN A 187 -14.30 -11.62 21.43
CA ASN A 187 -13.74 -11.42 22.76
C ASN A 187 -12.22 -11.11 22.65
N PRO A 188 -11.86 -9.85 22.32
CA PRO A 188 -10.47 -9.44 22.11
C PRO A 188 -9.61 -9.62 23.35
N VAL A 189 -10.14 -9.31 24.54
CA VAL A 189 -9.46 -9.51 25.83
C VAL A 189 -8.98 -10.95 26.02
N ALA A 190 -9.79 -11.93 25.60
CA ALA A 190 -9.43 -13.32 25.77
C ALA A 190 -8.53 -13.85 24.64
N ALA A 191 -8.59 -13.27 23.44
CA ALA A 191 -7.62 -13.55 22.38
C ALA A 191 -6.24 -12.98 22.73
N ASP A 192 -6.22 -11.80 23.32
CA ASP A 192 -5.06 -11.11 23.84
C ASP A 192 -4.28 -11.96 24.85
N ARG A 193 -4.96 -12.36 25.93
CA ARG A 193 -4.38 -13.25 26.96
C ARG A 193 -3.93 -14.60 26.44
N ALA A 194 -4.58 -15.11 25.38
CA ALA A 194 -4.30 -16.44 24.87
C ALA A 194 -3.04 -16.48 24.00
N ILE A 195 -2.87 -15.51 23.10
CA ILE A 195 -1.82 -15.55 22.07
C ILE A 195 -1.22 -14.18 21.75
N LEU A 196 -2.05 -13.15 21.56
CA LEU A 196 -1.56 -11.91 20.94
C LEU A 196 -0.59 -11.14 21.86
N ASP A 197 -0.80 -11.15 23.17
CA ASP A 197 0.14 -10.55 24.13
C ASP A 197 1.52 -11.22 24.10
N GLY A 198 1.55 -12.56 23.98
CA GLY A 198 2.79 -13.31 23.86
C GLY A 198 3.53 -12.99 22.56
N MET A 199 2.80 -12.90 21.45
CA MET A 199 3.38 -12.50 20.16
C MET A 199 3.87 -11.05 20.17
N TYR A 200 3.15 -10.15 20.83
CA TYR A 200 3.60 -8.77 21.01
C TYR A 200 4.92 -8.71 21.78
N ARG A 201 5.05 -9.46 22.89
CA ARG A 201 6.31 -9.53 23.66
C ARG A 201 7.46 -10.12 22.85
N GLN A 202 7.22 -11.17 22.08
CA GLN A 202 8.23 -11.71 21.15
C GLN A 202 8.70 -10.65 20.14
N TRP A 203 7.77 -9.88 19.58
CA TRP A 203 8.13 -8.78 18.70
C TRP A 203 8.93 -7.69 19.45
N ARG A 204 8.44 -7.23 20.61
CA ARG A 204 9.00 -6.09 21.35
C ARG A 204 10.34 -6.40 22.00
N ASP A 205 10.48 -7.59 22.57
CA ASP A 205 11.60 -7.95 23.44
C ASP A 205 12.69 -8.73 22.68
N GLU A 206 12.36 -9.37 21.55
CA GLU A 206 13.32 -10.18 20.77
C GLU A 206 13.55 -9.64 19.36
N LEU A 207 12.49 -9.53 18.54
CA LEU A 207 12.63 -9.19 17.12
C LEU A 207 13.06 -7.75 16.89
N LEU A 208 12.41 -6.78 17.54
CA LEU A 208 12.69 -5.37 17.37
C LEU A 208 14.12 -5.00 17.83
N PRO A 209 14.62 -5.45 19.00
CA PRO A 209 16.01 -5.24 19.40
C PRO A 209 17.00 -5.88 18.41
N ARG A 210 16.73 -7.11 17.93
CA ARG A 210 17.55 -7.77 16.91
C ARG A 210 17.58 -6.97 15.61
N TYR A 211 16.43 -6.46 15.16
CA TYR A 211 16.34 -5.66 13.94
C TYR A 211 17.12 -4.34 14.07
N ARG A 212 16.94 -3.61 15.18
CA ARG A 212 17.69 -2.39 15.47
C ARG A 212 19.19 -2.64 15.50
N LYS A 213 19.62 -3.71 16.20
CA LYS A 213 21.04 -4.09 16.24
C LYS A 213 21.59 -4.41 14.85
N LEU A 214 20.84 -5.17 14.04
CA LEU A 214 21.23 -5.47 12.66
C LEU A 214 21.45 -4.20 11.84
N VAL A 215 20.53 -3.23 11.92
CA VAL A 215 20.65 -1.95 11.19
C VAL A 215 21.88 -1.17 11.68
N ILE A 216 22.06 -1.01 13.00
CA ILE A 216 23.20 -0.29 13.58
C ILE A 216 24.53 -0.92 13.19
N ASP A 217 24.67 -2.24 13.38
CA ASP A 217 25.92 -2.95 13.10
C ASP A 217 26.27 -2.92 11.60
N ALA A 218 25.25 -3.02 10.73
CA ALA A 218 25.45 -2.97 9.28
C ALA A 218 25.74 -1.56 8.76
N ASP A 219 25.15 -0.53 9.38
CA ASP A 219 25.43 0.87 9.09
C ASP A 219 26.88 1.24 9.43
N ALA A 220 27.35 0.85 10.61
CA ALA A 220 28.73 1.10 11.04
C ALA A 220 29.78 0.41 10.14
N ALA A 221 29.42 -0.71 9.52
CA ALA A 221 30.28 -1.45 8.60
C ALA A 221 30.13 -1.00 7.14
N LEU A 222 29.21 -0.08 6.84
CA LEU A 222 28.80 0.22 5.47
C LEU A 222 29.96 0.72 4.64
N ASP A 223 30.68 1.75 5.10
CA ASP A 223 31.74 2.45 4.33
C ASP A 223 32.81 1.51 3.76
N HIS A 224 33.11 0.42 4.48
CA HIS A 224 34.14 -0.56 4.14
C HIS A 224 33.58 -1.85 3.51
N ALA A 225 32.27 -1.94 3.29
CA ALA A 225 31.64 -3.12 2.72
C ALA A 225 31.91 -3.24 1.21
N ASP A 226 32.36 -4.41 0.79
CA ASP A 226 32.45 -4.80 -0.62
C ASP A 226 31.06 -5.16 -1.20
N PRO A 227 30.91 -5.30 -2.53
CA PRO A 227 29.62 -5.61 -3.14
C PRO A 227 28.94 -6.88 -2.59
N PRO A 228 29.64 -8.03 -2.39
CA PRO A 228 29.04 -9.20 -1.76
C PRO A 228 28.51 -8.91 -0.34
N ARG A 229 29.23 -8.10 0.45
CA ARG A 229 28.78 -7.71 1.79
C ARG A 229 27.57 -6.79 1.74
N LEU A 230 27.51 -5.84 0.80
CA LEU A 230 26.35 -4.98 0.58
C LEU A 230 25.11 -5.83 0.24
N CYS A 231 25.25 -6.80 -0.66
CA CYS A 231 24.16 -7.71 -1.00
C CYS A 231 23.70 -8.52 0.21
N ALA A 232 24.63 -9.04 1.02
CA ALA A 232 24.29 -9.77 2.23
C ALA A 232 23.60 -8.90 3.30
N ILE A 233 23.90 -7.60 3.35
CA ILE A 233 23.18 -6.64 4.22
C ILE A 233 21.73 -6.52 3.75
N VAL A 234 21.50 -6.28 2.46
CA VAL A 234 20.16 -6.18 1.87
C VAL A 234 19.34 -7.43 2.16
N ASP A 235 19.92 -8.61 1.91
CA ASP A 235 19.25 -9.89 2.11
C ASP A 235 18.82 -10.10 3.57
N ARG A 236 19.69 -9.81 4.53
CA ARG A 236 19.40 -9.97 5.97
C ARG A 236 18.35 -8.98 6.47
N ILE A 237 18.42 -7.72 6.00
CA ILE A 237 17.43 -6.70 6.37
C ILE A 237 16.07 -7.09 5.77
N GLY A 238 16.01 -7.42 4.49
CA GLY A 238 14.79 -7.86 3.82
C GLY A 238 14.13 -9.04 4.53
N HIS A 239 14.91 -10.06 4.89
CA HIS A 239 14.42 -11.20 5.66
C HIS A 239 13.88 -10.80 7.04
N THR A 240 14.62 -9.95 7.77
CA THR A 240 14.19 -9.50 9.12
C THR A 240 12.92 -8.64 9.05
N VAL A 241 12.79 -7.79 8.02
CA VAL A 241 11.57 -7.00 7.76
C VAL A 241 10.40 -7.92 7.42
N GLY A 242 10.62 -9.01 6.69
CA GLY A 242 9.62 -10.04 6.45
C GLY A 242 9.10 -10.65 7.76
N GLU A 243 10.00 -11.08 8.63
CA GLU A 243 9.64 -11.61 9.96
C GLU A 243 8.85 -10.56 10.77
N TYR A 244 9.28 -9.30 10.70
CA TYR A 244 8.61 -8.18 11.36
C TYR A 244 7.18 -8.00 10.83
N LEU A 245 7.01 -8.03 9.51
CA LEU A 245 5.73 -7.88 8.86
C LEU A 245 4.73 -8.98 9.26
N TRP A 246 5.21 -10.19 9.58
CA TRP A 246 4.37 -11.24 10.15
C TRP A 246 3.76 -10.81 11.49
N TYR A 247 4.56 -10.27 12.40
CA TYR A 247 4.06 -9.75 13.69
C TYR A 247 3.14 -8.55 13.50
N LEU A 248 3.46 -7.63 12.60
CA LEU A 248 2.58 -6.51 12.24
C LEU A 248 1.23 -7.01 11.70
N SER A 249 1.24 -8.01 10.82
CA SER A 249 0.01 -8.55 10.22
C SER A 249 -0.91 -9.22 11.25
N ILE A 250 -0.34 -9.90 12.26
CA ILE A 250 -1.12 -10.63 13.26
C ILE A 250 -1.48 -9.74 14.46
N VAL A 251 -0.48 -9.08 15.06
CA VAL A 251 -0.65 -8.27 16.28
C VAL A 251 -1.23 -6.91 15.92
N GLY A 252 -0.52 -6.08 15.14
CA GLY A 252 -1.01 -4.78 14.70
C GLY A 252 -2.30 -4.89 13.87
N GLY A 253 -2.38 -5.88 12.98
CA GLY A 253 -3.57 -6.20 12.20
C GLY A 253 -4.76 -6.72 13.02
N SER A 254 -4.58 -7.03 14.32
CA SER A 254 -5.70 -7.31 15.22
C SER A 254 -6.39 -6.03 15.71
N ALA A 255 -5.73 -4.87 15.68
CA ALA A 255 -6.26 -3.62 16.23
C ALA A 255 -7.62 -3.24 15.64
N TRP A 256 -7.82 -3.34 14.32
CA TRP A 256 -9.11 -2.98 13.70
C TRP A 256 -10.27 -3.89 14.16
N LYS A 257 -10.00 -5.17 14.45
CA LYS A 257 -11.02 -6.11 14.97
C LYS A 257 -11.40 -5.76 16.41
N ILE A 258 -10.40 -5.37 17.20
CA ILE A 258 -10.58 -4.92 18.59
C ILE A 258 -11.37 -3.61 18.61
N GLU A 259 -11.00 -2.66 17.76
CA GLU A 259 -11.70 -1.38 17.57
C GLU A 259 -13.15 -1.58 17.12
N ALA A 260 -13.40 -2.47 16.14
CA ALA A 260 -14.75 -2.79 15.70
C ALA A 260 -15.61 -3.35 16.87
N ARG A 261 -14.98 -4.13 17.77
CA ARG A 261 -15.66 -4.65 18.95
C ARG A 261 -15.95 -3.55 19.98
N LEU A 262 -15.03 -2.62 20.20
CA LEU A 262 -15.25 -1.44 21.05
C LEU A 262 -16.33 -0.53 20.47
N THR A 263 -16.29 -0.23 19.18
CA THR A 263 -17.31 0.57 18.48
C THR A 263 -18.70 -0.05 18.60
N ARG A 264 -18.81 -1.38 18.49
CA ARG A 264 -20.08 -2.07 18.76
C ARG A 264 -20.53 -1.90 20.21
N PHE A 265 -19.62 -2.03 21.19
CA PHE A 265 -19.96 -1.78 22.59
C PHE A 265 -20.44 -0.33 22.81
N CYS A 266 -19.78 0.64 22.18
CA CYS A 266 -20.16 2.05 22.25
C CYS A 266 -21.56 2.29 21.68
N ARG A 267 -21.90 1.71 20.52
CA ARG A 267 -23.26 1.78 19.97
C ARG A 267 -24.31 1.14 20.88
N ASP A 268 -24.00 -0.01 21.47
CA ASP A 268 -24.96 -0.76 22.27
C ASP A 268 -25.24 -0.10 23.65
N HIS A 269 -24.28 0.66 24.20
CA HIS A 269 -24.31 1.09 25.61
C HIS A 269 -23.92 2.53 25.91
N LEU A 270 -23.28 3.24 24.97
CA LEU A 270 -22.66 4.56 25.19
C LEU A 270 -22.97 5.55 24.05
N ASP A 271 -24.05 5.33 23.29
CA ASP A 271 -24.39 6.14 22.12
C ASP A 271 -24.58 7.63 22.47
N THR A 272 -25.11 7.90 23.66
CA THR A 272 -25.33 9.27 24.17
C THR A 272 -24.04 10.08 24.37
N VAL A 273 -22.89 9.42 24.55
CA VAL A 273 -21.59 10.06 24.82
C VAL A 273 -20.66 9.94 23.61
N THR A 274 -20.70 8.81 22.92
CA THR A 274 -19.76 8.47 21.84
C THR A 274 -20.34 8.66 20.45
N HIS A 275 -21.65 8.94 20.33
CA HIS A 275 -22.38 9.00 19.05
C HIS A 275 -22.13 7.76 18.18
N GLY A 276 -22.06 6.60 18.83
CA GLY A 276 -21.83 5.31 18.20
C GLY A 276 -20.42 5.08 17.65
N ASN A 277 -19.44 5.95 17.95
CA ASN A 277 -18.08 5.86 17.43
C ASN A 277 -17.01 5.83 18.55
N ALA A 278 -16.18 4.79 18.56
CA ALA A 278 -15.12 4.64 19.54
C ALA A 278 -13.84 5.46 19.25
N GLN A 279 -13.74 6.13 18.10
CA GLN A 279 -12.51 6.84 17.67
C GLN A 279 -12.04 7.91 18.68
N VAL A 280 -12.97 8.61 19.34
CA VAL A 280 -12.63 9.56 20.41
C VAL A 280 -11.88 8.91 21.58
N LEU A 281 -12.11 7.60 21.82
CA LEU A 281 -11.48 6.83 22.89
C LEU A 281 -10.06 6.33 22.53
N LEU A 282 -9.65 6.43 21.26
CA LEU A 282 -8.42 5.82 20.74
C LEU A 282 -7.40 6.85 20.21
N ARG A 283 -7.67 8.16 20.39
CA ARG A 283 -6.82 9.26 19.91
C ARG A 283 -6.01 9.92 21.03
N GLY A 284 -4.89 10.56 20.70
CA GLY A 284 -4.03 11.23 21.70
C GLY A 284 -3.54 10.25 22.78
N LEU A 285 -3.12 9.06 22.37
CA LEU A 285 -2.54 8.05 23.24
C LEU A 285 -1.03 8.30 23.38
N PRO A 286 -0.44 8.16 24.59
CA PRO A 286 1.01 8.23 24.74
C PRO A 286 1.73 7.24 23.82
N GLY A 287 2.80 7.66 23.15
CA GLY A 287 3.52 6.86 22.16
C GLY A 287 2.94 6.93 20.74
N THR A 288 1.89 7.72 20.52
CA THR A 288 1.28 7.97 19.19
C THR A 288 1.46 9.44 18.76
N GLU A 289 2.50 10.10 19.28
CA GLU A 289 2.78 11.49 18.98
C GLU A 289 3.07 11.68 17.48
N PRO A 290 2.55 12.77 16.87
CA PRO A 290 2.73 13.06 15.46
C PRO A 290 4.20 13.41 15.21
N GLY A 291 4.98 12.43 14.78
CA GLY A 291 6.37 12.60 14.44
C GLY A 291 6.72 11.69 13.28
N LEU A 292 7.29 12.26 12.23
CA LEU A 292 7.75 11.51 11.07
C LEU A 292 9.21 11.10 11.31
N PRO A 293 9.52 9.84 11.60
CA PRO A 293 10.90 9.44 11.83
C PRO A 293 11.72 9.52 10.54
N PRO A 294 13.04 9.76 10.59
CA PRO A 294 13.88 9.92 9.40
C PRO A 294 13.85 8.73 8.43
N HIS A 295 13.56 7.52 8.92
CA HIS A 295 13.49 6.31 8.08
C HIS A 295 12.10 6.08 7.46
N ALA A 296 11.10 6.91 7.77
CA ALA A 296 9.77 6.76 7.20
C ALA A 296 9.79 6.92 5.68
N VAL A 297 8.95 6.16 4.99
CA VAL A 297 8.83 6.17 3.53
C VAL A 297 7.38 6.27 3.10
N HIS A 298 7.16 6.86 1.93
CA HIS A 298 5.85 6.89 1.27
C HIS A 298 5.47 5.53 0.65
N SER A 299 6.47 4.79 0.18
CA SER A 299 6.34 3.48 -0.44
C SER A 299 7.45 2.57 0.08
N LEU A 300 7.16 1.27 0.24
CA LEU A 300 8.19 0.29 0.58
C LEU A 300 9.19 0.07 -0.56
N ASP A 301 8.87 0.48 -1.79
CA ASP A 301 9.88 0.51 -2.83
C ASP A 301 11.02 1.46 -2.42
N TRP A 302 12.22 0.89 -2.29
CA TRP A 302 13.41 1.62 -1.87
C TRP A 302 13.85 2.71 -2.85
N TYR A 303 13.21 2.86 -4.00
CA TYR A 303 13.52 3.90 -4.97
C TYR A 303 13.25 5.30 -4.40
N HIS A 304 12.18 5.45 -3.60
CA HIS A 304 11.83 6.74 -3.03
C HIS A 304 12.75 7.12 -1.87
N PRO A 305 13.07 8.42 -1.73
CA PRO A 305 13.77 8.93 -0.58
C PRO A 305 12.96 8.72 0.70
N THR A 306 13.69 8.53 1.79
CA THR A 306 13.16 8.53 3.16
C THR A 306 12.85 9.95 3.61
N ALA A 307 12.04 10.09 4.66
CA ALA A 307 11.72 11.38 5.24
C ALA A 307 12.97 12.16 5.70
N GLY A 308 14.01 11.45 6.17
CA GLY A 308 15.28 12.04 6.57
C GLY A 308 16.08 12.61 5.41
N GLU A 309 16.05 11.95 4.25
CA GLU A 309 16.67 12.48 3.02
C GLU A 309 15.91 13.73 2.53
N LEU A 310 14.57 13.69 2.53
CA LEU A 310 13.75 14.85 2.12
C LEU A 310 13.90 16.06 3.05
N ALA A 311 14.07 15.84 4.35
CA ALA A 311 14.28 16.91 5.33
C ALA A 311 15.68 17.54 5.23
N GLY A 312 16.68 16.78 4.77
CA GLY A 312 18.05 17.26 4.54
C GLY A 312 18.16 18.24 3.37
N ASP A 313 17.31 18.11 2.35
CA ASP A 313 17.33 18.90 1.11
C ASP A 313 16.57 20.26 1.22
N GLY A 314 16.35 20.77 2.43
CA GLY A 314 15.75 22.10 2.66
C GLY A 314 14.22 22.15 2.56
N GLY A 315 13.56 20.99 2.52
CA GLY A 315 12.10 20.90 2.55
C GLY A 315 11.54 21.20 3.94
N THR A 316 10.74 22.26 4.07
CA THR A 316 9.79 22.39 5.17
C THR A 316 8.77 21.26 5.01
N GLY A 317 8.92 20.21 5.82
CA GLY A 317 8.03 19.05 5.77
C GLY A 317 6.55 19.47 5.90
N PRO A 318 5.62 18.71 5.29
CA PRO A 318 4.20 19.00 5.37
C PRO A 318 3.78 19.09 6.84
N GLY A 319 3.05 20.16 7.18
CA GLY A 319 2.76 20.61 8.54
C GLY A 319 2.51 19.47 9.52
N LEU A 320 3.53 19.17 10.33
CA LEU A 320 3.41 18.29 11.48
C LEU A 320 2.23 18.79 12.32
N GLU A 321 1.34 17.88 12.73
CA GLU A 321 0.33 18.22 13.73
C GLU A 321 1.07 18.82 14.93
N THR A 322 0.69 20.05 15.32
CA THR A 322 1.35 20.73 16.43
C THR A 322 1.19 19.89 17.70
N PRO A 323 2.21 19.84 18.59
CA PRO A 323 2.13 19.14 19.88
C PRO A 323 0.82 19.45 20.64
N ASP A 324 0.34 20.70 20.54
CA ASP A 324 -0.92 21.19 21.08
C ASP A 324 -2.15 20.37 20.62
N ARG A 325 -2.18 19.93 19.36
CA ARG A 325 -3.29 19.13 18.83
C ARG A 325 -3.30 17.73 19.43
N HIS A 326 -2.15 17.07 19.54
CA HIS A 326 -2.07 15.74 20.15
C HIS A 326 -2.52 15.80 21.62
N GLU A 327 -2.09 16.83 22.36
CA GLU A 327 -2.50 17.05 23.74
C GLU A 327 -4.02 17.27 23.85
N GLN A 328 -4.60 18.10 22.98
CA GLN A 328 -6.05 18.33 22.91
C GLN A 328 -6.82 17.03 22.66
N LEU A 329 -6.38 16.22 21.69
CA LEU A 329 -7.00 14.92 21.39
C LEU A 329 -6.94 14.00 22.62
N GLY A 330 -5.84 14.01 23.36
CA GLY A 330 -5.68 13.26 24.60
C GLY A 330 -6.59 13.77 25.74
N HIS A 331 -6.79 15.08 25.83
CA HIS A 331 -7.73 15.68 26.78
C HIS A 331 -9.17 15.26 26.47
N ASP A 332 -9.61 15.40 25.22
CA ASP A 332 -10.95 15.02 24.77
C ASP A 332 -11.23 13.53 25.01
N ARG A 333 -10.24 12.68 24.73
CA ARG A 333 -10.30 11.25 25.02
C ARG A 333 -10.58 11.01 26.50
N ARG A 334 -9.75 11.56 27.40
CA ARG A 334 -9.89 11.38 28.86
C ARG A 334 -11.25 11.86 29.37
N ALA A 335 -11.72 13.02 28.87
CA ALA A 335 -13.05 13.53 29.21
C ALA A 335 -14.17 12.56 28.77
N THR A 336 -14.07 12.02 27.55
CA THR A 336 -15.03 11.05 27.01
C THR A 336 -15.00 9.72 27.77
N GLU A 337 -13.81 9.25 28.15
CA GLU A 337 -13.67 8.06 28.99
C GLU A 337 -14.38 8.22 30.34
N THR A 338 -14.20 9.36 31.02
CA THR A 338 -14.88 9.67 32.28
C THR A 338 -16.40 9.67 32.10
N ALA A 339 -16.91 10.37 31.08
CA ALA A 339 -18.34 10.38 30.78
C ALA A 339 -18.91 8.98 30.47
N CYS A 340 -18.16 8.13 29.77
CA CYS A 340 -18.55 6.74 29.55
C CYS A 340 -18.63 5.95 30.86
N ARG A 341 -17.68 6.14 31.77
CA ARG A 341 -17.69 5.48 33.09
C ARG A 341 -18.87 5.96 33.94
N ASP A 342 -19.20 7.24 33.88
CA ASP A 342 -20.35 7.82 34.59
C ASP A 342 -21.68 7.21 34.11
N VAL A 343 -21.88 7.07 32.80
CA VAL A 343 -23.06 6.39 32.23
C VAL A 343 -23.17 4.93 32.68
N LEU A 344 -22.04 4.25 32.81
CA LEU A 344 -21.98 2.84 33.19
C LEU A 344 -21.95 2.61 34.72
N ALA A 345 -21.86 3.67 35.55
CA ALA A 345 -21.65 3.57 36.99
C ALA A 345 -22.74 2.74 37.69
N ALA A 346 -23.99 2.82 37.21
CA ALA A 346 -25.12 2.06 37.73
C ALA A 346 -25.05 0.54 37.40
N ASN A 347 -24.17 0.12 36.48
CA ASN A 347 -24.01 -1.29 36.09
C ASN A 347 -22.53 -1.73 36.18
N PRO A 348 -22.08 -2.19 37.37
CA PRO A 348 -20.68 -2.56 37.61
C PRO A 348 -20.14 -3.65 36.67
N LYS A 349 -21.00 -4.55 36.18
CA LYS A 349 -20.60 -5.60 35.23
C LYS A 349 -20.30 -5.01 33.85
N LEU A 350 -21.12 -4.08 33.37
CA LEU A 350 -20.89 -3.39 32.10
C LEU A 350 -19.68 -2.45 32.18
N LEU A 351 -19.54 -1.71 33.28
CA LEU A 351 -18.38 -0.86 33.54
C LEU A 351 -17.07 -1.66 33.46
N ARG A 352 -16.97 -2.78 34.19
CA ARG A 352 -15.79 -3.65 34.14
C ARG A 352 -15.52 -4.18 32.73
N ARG A 353 -16.57 -4.52 31.97
CA ARG A 353 -16.42 -5.00 30.59
C ARG A 353 -15.93 -3.89 29.66
N PHE A 354 -16.38 -2.65 29.87
CA PHE A 354 -15.90 -1.47 29.15
C PHE A 354 -14.43 -1.23 29.44
N ASP A 355 -14.04 -1.12 30.71
CA ASP A 355 -12.67 -0.79 31.09
C ASP A 355 -11.66 -1.79 30.52
N VAL A 356 -11.92 -3.10 30.65
CA VAL A 356 -11.00 -4.13 30.14
C VAL A 356 -10.97 -4.16 28.60
N LEU A 357 -12.09 -3.86 27.93
CA LEU A 357 -12.12 -3.76 26.46
C LEU A 357 -11.40 -2.51 25.97
N LEU A 358 -11.58 -1.37 26.65
CA LEU A 358 -10.94 -0.10 26.35
C LEU A 358 -9.43 -0.20 26.52
N GLU A 359 -8.97 -0.78 27.63
CA GLU A 359 -7.54 -1.01 27.89
C GLU A 359 -6.88 -1.79 26.74
N VAL A 360 -7.49 -2.91 26.33
CA VAL A 360 -6.98 -3.72 25.21
C VAL A 360 -7.04 -2.93 23.89
N ALA A 361 -8.11 -2.18 23.62
CA ALA A 361 -8.23 -1.40 22.40
C ALA A 361 -7.17 -0.29 22.31
N GLN A 362 -6.98 0.48 23.38
CA GLN A 362 -5.96 1.53 23.45
C GLN A 362 -4.56 0.95 23.32
N ARG A 363 -4.26 -0.16 24.02
CA ARG A 363 -2.98 -0.83 23.90
C ARG A 363 -2.68 -1.26 22.47
N TYR A 364 -3.63 -1.88 21.77
CA TYR A 364 -3.41 -2.34 20.39
C TYR A 364 -3.40 -1.19 19.37
N ALA A 365 -4.05 -0.06 19.66
CA ALA A 365 -3.88 1.16 18.87
C ALA A 365 -2.41 1.62 18.94
N VAL A 366 -1.83 1.73 20.14
CA VAL A 366 -0.41 2.09 20.31
C VAL A 366 0.51 1.07 19.65
N ILE A 367 0.29 -0.24 19.88
CA ILE A 367 1.12 -1.30 19.29
C ILE A 367 1.13 -1.22 17.77
N ARG A 368 -0.02 -0.99 17.14
CA ARG A 368 -0.11 -0.86 15.68
C ARG A 368 0.72 0.33 15.19
N GLU A 369 0.61 1.49 15.84
CA GLU A 369 1.39 2.68 15.47
C GLU A 369 2.90 2.43 15.65
N GLU A 370 3.32 1.83 16.76
CA GLU A 370 4.73 1.47 16.98
C GLU A 370 5.25 0.50 15.91
N GLN A 371 4.49 -0.56 15.60
CA GLN A 371 4.87 -1.54 14.60
C GLN A 371 4.93 -0.94 13.19
N ALA A 372 3.95 -0.11 12.82
CA ALA A 372 3.93 0.57 11.53
C ALA A 372 5.12 1.52 11.38
N ARG A 373 5.41 2.29 12.44
CA ARG A 373 6.52 3.24 12.49
C ARG A 373 7.86 2.54 12.28
N ASP A 374 8.14 1.51 13.07
CA ASP A 374 9.46 0.86 13.11
C ASP A 374 9.68 -0.18 11.99
N LEU A 375 8.67 -0.51 11.18
CA LEU A 375 8.81 -1.42 10.04
C LEU A 375 9.92 -0.96 9.06
N THR A 376 10.07 0.36 8.91
CA THR A 376 10.92 0.98 7.89
C THR A 376 12.32 1.34 8.40
N LEU A 377 12.69 0.96 9.62
CA LEU A 377 13.98 1.34 10.26
C LEU A 377 15.21 1.13 9.36
N GLY A 378 15.22 0.07 8.55
CA GLY A 378 16.33 -0.29 7.66
C GLY A 378 16.35 0.41 6.30
N TRP A 379 15.33 1.20 5.93
CA TRP A 379 15.23 1.80 4.59
C TRP A 379 16.39 2.73 4.24
N PRO A 380 16.86 3.63 5.12
CA PRO A 380 18.02 4.48 4.83
C PRO A 380 19.29 3.66 4.52
N LEU A 381 19.46 2.51 5.18
CA LEU A 381 20.59 1.62 4.95
C LEU A 381 20.43 0.84 3.63
N LEU A 382 19.26 0.27 3.38
CA LEU A 382 18.94 -0.43 2.13
C LEU A 382 19.19 0.45 0.90
N ARG A 383 18.76 1.71 0.95
CA ARG A 383 18.97 2.70 -0.11
C ARG A 383 20.44 2.99 -0.35
N ARG A 384 21.22 3.24 0.71
CA ARG A 384 22.66 3.46 0.57
C ARG A 384 23.38 2.22 0.04
N CYS A 385 22.97 1.01 0.41
CA CYS A 385 23.50 -0.21 -0.21
C CYS A 385 23.22 -0.25 -1.72
N ALA A 386 21.98 0.00 -2.14
CA ALA A 386 21.61 0.02 -3.56
C ALA A 386 22.37 1.10 -4.35
N HIS A 387 22.49 2.32 -3.81
CA HIS A 387 23.26 3.40 -4.43
C HIS A 387 24.75 3.06 -4.57
N ARG A 388 25.37 2.48 -3.53
CA ARG A 388 26.77 2.09 -3.60
C ARG A 388 27.00 0.98 -4.62
N LEU A 389 26.14 -0.03 -4.66
CA LEU A 389 26.22 -1.09 -5.68
C LEU A 389 26.12 -0.54 -7.12
N GLY A 390 25.36 0.53 -7.32
CA GLY A 390 25.27 1.24 -8.60
C GLY A 390 26.41 2.23 -8.88
N GLY A 391 27.34 2.43 -7.95
CA GLY A 391 28.48 3.35 -8.12
C GLY A 391 29.48 2.90 -9.19
N ALA A 392 30.09 3.88 -9.88
CA ALA A 392 30.97 3.64 -11.02
C ALA A 392 32.17 2.70 -10.72
N ASP A 393 32.66 2.72 -9.49
CA ASP A 393 33.79 1.89 -9.02
C ASP A 393 33.50 0.38 -9.07
N HIS A 394 32.23 -0.02 -8.95
CA HIS A 394 31.83 -1.43 -8.97
C HIS A 394 31.34 -1.92 -10.32
N LEU A 395 30.92 -1.00 -11.19
CA LEU A 395 30.45 -1.30 -12.55
C LEU A 395 31.58 -1.29 -13.58
N GLY A 396 32.82 -1.02 -13.18
CA GLY A 396 33.97 -0.94 -14.10
C GLY A 396 33.87 0.21 -15.09
N LEU A 397 33.06 1.23 -14.79
CA LEU A 397 32.79 2.38 -15.69
C LEU A 397 33.77 3.54 -15.49
N GLY A 398 34.76 3.38 -14.62
CA GLY A 398 35.73 4.42 -14.26
C GLY A 398 36.85 4.70 -15.28
N GLU A 399 37.07 3.83 -16.27
CA GLU A 399 38.18 4.00 -17.24
C GLU A 399 37.76 4.46 -18.65
N ALA A 400 36.46 4.61 -18.94
CA ALA A 400 36.01 5.00 -20.28
C ALA A 400 35.95 6.53 -20.52
N ALA A 401 36.26 7.36 -19.52
CA ALA A 401 36.13 8.82 -19.59
C ALA A 401 37.47 9.59 -19.58
N GLY A 402 38.56 8.96 -20.05
CA GLY A 402 39.89 9.56 -20.00
C GLY A 402 40.76 9.26 -21.20
N HIS A 403 40.29 9.51 -22.43
CA HIS A 403 41.17 9.74 -23.59
C HIS A 403 40.40 10.33 -24.78
N VAL A 404 40.05 11.61 -24.70
CA VAL A 404 39.96 12.49 -25.88
C VAL A 404 40.43 13.87 -25.41
N ASP A 405 41.61 14.25 -25.90
CA ASP A 405 42.24 15.60 -26.00
C ASP A 405 43.71 15.56 -25.57
N ASP A 406 44.59 15.23 -26.53
CA ASP A 406 45.48 16.20 -27.21
C ASP A 406 46.13 15.56 -28.47
#